data_AF-A0A0M4JSP0-F1
#
_entry.id   AF-A0A0M4JSP0-F1
#
_cell.length_a   1.000
_cell.length_b   1.000
_cell.length_c   1.000
_cell.angle_alpha   90.00
_cell.angle_beta   90.00
_cell.angle_gamma   90.00
#
_symmetry.space_group_name_H-M   'P 1'
#
loop_
_entity.id
_entity.type
_entity.pdbx_description
1 polymer ?
#
loop_
_entity_poly.entity_id
_entity_poly.type
_entity_poly.pdbx_seq_one_letter_code
_entity_poly.pdbx_strand_id
1 'polypeptide(L)'
;MALDLKNVVEITNGDFGEIDNQLKQGKTVLAALQKGELLTQALQKGEMNDGFAKIQFKESKENCGTCGCQKPADTLVYLWR
;
A
#
# COMPACT_ATOMS: atom_id res chain seq x y z
N MET A 1 4.93 -14.08 -3.11
CA MET A 1 5.65 -13.82 -4.38
C MET A 1 6.71 -12.74 -4.14
N ALA A 2 7.68 -12.61 -5.03
CA ALA A 2 8.73 -11.58 -4.90
C ALA A 2 8.17 -10.20 -5.30
N LEU A 3 8.75 -9.13 -4.77
CA LEU A 3 8.39 -7.75 -5.14
C LEU A 3 8.66 -7.56 -6.65
N ASP A 4 7.60 -7.46 -7.45
CA ASP A 4 7.72 -7.29 -8.89
C ASP A 4 7.53 -5.81 -9.26
N LEU A 5 8.65 -5.08 -9.26
CA LEU A 5 8.71 -3.64 -9.56
C LEU A 5 8.29 -3.31 -11.00
N LYS A 6 8.22 -4.30 -11.89
CA LYS A 6 7.74 -4.13 -13.28
C LYS A 6 6.22 -4.20 -13.41
N ASN A 7 5.53 -4.74 -12.40
CA ASN A 7 4.07 -4.92 -12.37
C ASN A 7 3.46 -4.15 -11.19
N VAL A 8 3.86 -2.87 -11.07
CA VAL A 8 3.36 -1.96 -10.05
C VAL A 8 2.13 -1.23 -10.56
N VAL A 9 1.01 -1.37 -9.86
CA VAL A 9 -0.22 -0.60 -10.09
C VAL A 9 -0.35 0.46 -9.00
N GLU A 10 -0.32 1.73 -9.39
CA GLU A 10 -0.49 2.84 -8.46
C GLU A 10 -1.99 3.07 -8.18
N ILE A 11 -2.36 2.97 -6.90
CA ILE A 11 -3.72 3.21 -6.41
C ILE A 11 -3.68 4.30 -5.35
N THR A 12 -4.08 5.50 -5.77
CA THR A 12 -4.11 6.72 -4.95
C THR A 12 -5.52 7.08 -4.49
N ASN A 13 -6.54 6.34 -4.92
CA ASN A 13 -7.95 6.58 -4.59
C ASN A 13 -8.41 5.89 -3.29
N GLY A 14 -7.54 5.14 -2.61
CA GLY A 14 -7.92 4.42 -1.39
C GLY A 14 -8.88 3.25 -1.66
N ASP A 15 -8.95 2.79 -2.90
CA ASP A 15 -9.87 1.76 -3.35
C ASP A 15 -9.36 0.37 -2.95
N PHE A 16 -9.72 -0.04 -1.72
CA PHE A 16 -9.30 -1.33 -1.15
C PHE A 16 -9.70 -2.53 -2.02
N GLY A 17 -10.82 -2.43 -2.75
CA GLY A 17 -11.29 -3.48 -3.65
C GLY A 17 -10.33 -3.71 -4.81
N GLU A 18 -9.86 -2.63 -5.44
CA GLU A 18 -8.83 -2.75 -6.48
C GLU A 18 -7.50 -3.25 -5.92
N ILE A 19 -7.08 -2.77 -4.74
CA ILE A 19 -5.84 -3.21 -4.09
C ILE A 19 -5.87 -4.73 -3.86
N ASP A 20 -6.94 -5.27 -3.25
CA ASP A 20 -7.10 -6.71 -3.03
C ASP A 20 -7.09 -7.50 -4.35
N ASN A 21 -7.77 -6.99 -5.38
CA ASN A 21 -7.87 -7.68 -6.66
C ASN A 21 -6.51 -7.74 -7.38
N GLN A 22 -5.72 -6.67 -7.37
CA GLN A 22 -4.37 -6.65 -7.94
C GLN A 22 -3.41 -7.54 -7.13
N LEU A 23 -3.51 -7.53 -5.80
CA LEU A 23 -2.73 -8.42 -4.93
C LEU A 23 -3.05 -9.90 -5.18
N LYS A 24 -4.34 -10.24 -5.40
CA LYS A 24 -4.78 -11.59 -5.79
C LYS A 24 -4.27 -12.01 -7.17
N GLN A 25 -4.09 -11.07 -8.08
CA GLN A 25 -3.46 -11.30 -9.37
C GLN A 25 -1.93 -11.48 -9.27
N GLY A 26 -1.33 -11.36 -8.07
CA GLY A 26 0.10 -11.46 -7.85
C GLY A 26 0.88 -10.21 -8.31
N LYS A 27 0.20 -9.08 -8.48
CA LYS A 27 0.82 -7.81 -8.83
C LYS A 27 1.25 -7.04 -7.59
N THR A 28 2.18 -6.12 -7.80
CA THR A 28 2.60 -5.18 -6.78
C THR A 28 1.66 -3.96 -6.86
N VAL A 29 1.18 -3.49 -5.72
CA VAL A 29 0.31 -2.32 -5.64
C VAL A 29 1.05 -1.22 -4.93
N LEU A 30 1.03 -0.02 -5.48
CA LEU A 30 1.57 1.16 -4.84
C LEU A 30 0.41 1.96 -4.29
N ALA A 31 0.19 1.84 -2.98
CA ALA A 31 -0.91 2.48 -2.31
C ALA A 31 -0.45 3.78 -1.65
N ALA A 32 -1.21 4.85 -1.86
CA ALA A 32 -1.11 6.06 -1.08
C ALA A 32 -1.87 5.87 0.23
N LEU A 33 -1.15 5.84 1.35
CA LEU A 33 -1.71 5.68 2.68
C LEU A 33 -1.28 6.83 3.57
N GLN A 34 -2.14 7.17 4.53
CA GLN A 34 -1.78 8.12 5.56
C GLN A 34 -0.82 7.43 6.54
N LYS A 35 0.24 8.12 6.97
CA LYS A 35 1.13 7.64 8.04
C LYS A 35 0.40 7.62 9.39
N GLY A 36 -0.36 6.55 9.63
CA GLY A 36 -0.96 6.23 10.92
C GLY A 36 -0.14 5.21 11.71
N GLU A 37 -0.55 4.95 12.96
CA GLU A 37 0.07 3.92 13.81
C GLU A 37 0.00 2.53 13.17
N LEU A 38 -1.14 2.17 12.59
CA LEU A 38 -1.35 0.89 11.90
C LEU A 38 -0.39 0.70 10.71
N LEU A 39 -0.21 1.75 9.89
CA LEU A 39 0.72 1.72 8.76
C LEU A 39 2.17 1.59 9.26
N THR A 40 2.50 2.32 10.32
CA THR A 40 3.85 2.32 10.91
C THR A 40 4.20 0.95 11.48
N GLN A 41 3.26 0.30 12.17
CA GLN A 41 3.43 -1.07 12.66
C GLN A 41 3.56 -2.07 11.51
N ALA A 42 2.74 -1.94 10.47
CA ALA A 42 2.84 -2.80 9.30
C ALA A 42 4.19 -2.63 8.59
N LEU A 43 4.65 -1.39 8.42
CA LEU A 43 5.97 -1.07 7.86
C LEU A 43 7.12 -1.61 8.70
N GLN A 44 7.03 -1.58 10.03
CA GLN A 44 8.03 -2.19 10.90
C GLN A 44 8.05 -3.71 10.81
N LYS A 45 6.89 -4.35 10.67
CA LYS A 45 6.80 -5.79 10.46
C LYS A 45 7.21 -6.21 9.05
N GLY A 46 7.12 -5.31 8.07
CA GLY A 46 7.27 -5.63 6.64
C GLY A 46 6.06 -6.36 6.05
N GLU A 47 4.97 -6.47 6.82
CA GLU A 47 3.71 -7.08 6.43
C GLU A 47 2.52 -6.37 7.08
N MET A 48 1.41 -6.29 6.36
CA MET A 48 0.13 -5.85 6.90
C MET A 48 -0.41 -6.86 7.91
N ASN A 49 -1.13 -6.33 8.90
CA ASN A 49 -1.82 -7.15 9.90
C ASN A 49 -2.70 -8.21 9.19
N ASP A 50 -2.78 -9.41 9.76
CA ASP A 50 -3.44 -10.60 9.18
C ASP A 50 -2.71 -11.29 8.00
N GLY A 51 -1.45 -10.93 7.69
CA GLY A 51 -0.73 -11.55 6.57
C GLY A 51 -1.38 -11.24 5.22
N PHE A 52 -2.12 -10.14 5.16
CA PHE A 52 -2.90 -9.74 3.99
C PHE A 52 -2.01 -9.52 2.77
N ALA A 53 -0.92 -8.77 2.97
CA ALA A 53 0.13 -8.46 2.01
C ALA A 53 1.41 -8.03 2.73
N LYS A 54 2.56 -8.26 2.11
CA LYS A 54 3.82 -7.60 2.45
C LYS A 54 3.72 -6.11 2.14
N ILE A 55 4.37 -5.30 2.95
CA ILE A 55 4.38 -3.84 2.80
C ILE A 55 5.82 -3.33 2.83
N GLN A 56 6.11 -2.32 2.01
CA GLN A 56 7.39 -1.64 2.01
C GLN A 56 7.20 -0.15 1.79
N PHE A 57 7.88 0.63 2.61
CA PHE A 57 7.92 2.07 2.46
C PHE A 57 8.65 2.43 1.17
N LYS A 58 8.03 3.27 0.34
CA LYS A 58 8.68 3.83 -0.85
C LYS A 58 9.16 5.24 -0.61
N GLU A 59 8.22 6.14 -0.37
CA GLU A 59 8.47 7.58 -0.31
C GLU A 59 7.36 8.25 0.51
N SER A 60 7.71 9.32 1.23
CA SER A 60 6.73 10.24 1.81
C SER A 60 6.54 11.37 0.82
N LYS A 61 5.30 11.64 0.40
CA LYS A 61 5.00 12.76 -0.47
C LYS A 61 3.68 13.37 -0.06
N GLU A 62 3.71 14.67 0.20
CA GLU A 62 2.55 15.42 0.65
C GLU A 62 1.47 15.38 -0.44
N ASN A 63 0.24 15.04 -0.05
CA ASN A 63 -0.92 14.96 -0.95
C ASN A 63 -0.78 13.92 -2.08
N CYS A 64 -0.32 12.71 -1.73
CA CYS A 64 -0.21 11.57 -2.65
C CYS A 64 -1.54 11.00 -3.14
N GLY A 65 -2.65 11.39 -2.53
CA GLY A 65 -3.95 10.85 -2.85
C GLY A 65 -4.85 10.84 -1.62
N THR A 66 -5.86 10.00 -1.69
CA THR A 66 -6.82 9.80 -0.60
C THR A 66 -6.60 8.41 -0.03
N CYS A 67 -6.24 8.33 1.24
CA CYS A 67 -6.26 7.08 1.98
C CYS A 67 -7.71 6.57 2.00
N GLY A 68 -7.94 5.26 1.92
CA GLY A 68 -9.31 4.70 1.91
C GLY A 68 -10.16 5.04 3.15
N CYS A 69 -9.55 5.65 4.16
CA CYS A 69 -10.19 6.28 5.30
C CYS A 69 -10.70 7.73 5.03
N GLN A 70 -10.77 8.19 3.78
CA GLN A 70 -11.07 9.57 3.35
C GLN A 70 -10.12 10.65 3.89
N LYS A 71 -8.93 10.26 4.35
CA LYS A 71 -7.90 11.18 4.82
C LYS A 71 -6.88 11.43 3.73
N PRO A 72 -6.28 12.63 3.66
CA PRO A 72 -5.18 12.88 2.73
C PRO A 72 -4.05 11.90 3.02
N ALA A 73 -3.58 11.22 1.98
CA ALA A 73 -2.42 10.36 2.04
C ALA A 73 -1.15 11.19 1.87
N ASP A 74 -0.20 10.95 2.75
CA ASP A 74 1.10 11.62 2.82
C ASP A 74 2.27 10.65 2.57
N THR A 75 1.98 9.36 2.41
CA THR A 75 2.97 8.30 2.29
C THR A 75 2.59 7.31 1.19
N LEU A 76 3.57 6.92 0.37
CA LEU A 76 3.45 5.86 -0.64
C LEU A 76 4.13 4.60 -0.13
N VAL A 77 3.40 3.49 -0.18
CA VAL A 77 3.91 2.18 0.17
C VAL A 77 3.66 1.18 -0.96
N TYR A 78 4.59 0.25 -1.12
CA TYR A 78 4.40 -0.93 -1.93
C TYR A 78 3.70 -2.01 -1.10
N LEU A 79 2.75 -2.69 -1.73
CA LEU A 79 1.99 -3.81 -1.21
C LEU A 79 2.09 -4.98 -2.19
N TRP A 80 2.40 -6.19 -1.74
CA TRP A 80 2.43 -7.38 -2.58
C TRP A 80 2.23 -8.65 -1.76
N ARG A 81 1.85 -9.77 -2.38
CA ARG A 81 1.80 -11.08 -1.71
C ARG A 81 3.02 -11.91 -2.03
#